data_AF-A0A0D3L4F1-F1
#
_entry.id   AF-A0A0D3L4F1-F1
#
_cell.length_a   1.000
_cell.length_b   1.000
_cell.length_c   1.000
_cell.angle_alpha   90.00
_cell.angle_beta   90.00
_cell.angle_gamma   90.00
#
_symmetry.space_group_name_H-M   'P 1'
#
loop_
_entity.id
_entity.type
_entity.pdbx_description
1 polymer ?
#
loop_
_entity_poly.entity_id
_entity_poly.type
_entity_poly.pdbx_seq_one_letter_code
_entity_poly.pdbx_strand_id
1 'polypeptide(L)'
;LAISDPQTLAHMLTVGVQSSLNDPRLFISYEPSSTLKTPQQSSAVTNLTQGELLAQLQKNIHREVLEGNVGYLRVDDLPGQEVLSELGGFLVAHAWGHLMGTSALVLDLHHCTGGRVSRIPYVISYLHPGNTIVHGDIIYDRPSNTTKEIWTLPKVLGERYSADKDVVVLTSGHTGGVAEDISYLLKQMRGAIVVGERTDGGALSLQKLSIGQSNFFLTVPVSRFLGPLGRGSQTWEGSGVLPCVRTPAEQALEKPLAILTLRRALPRVILRLQEALRDYYTLVDRVPGLLHHLASMDYLGVVLEEDLVAKLNAGLQAVSEDPRLLVRAVGPRESSCGPEAGTDDPLPKTPGVPKEEAARRALVDSTFQVLVLPGNVGYLRFDRSADASVLRALDPHVLHQVWNPLQDTEHLIVDLRHNPGGPSSAVPLLLSYFQDPGTGPVHLFTTYDRLTNVTQEHFSHRDLLGRRYGTRRGVYLLTSHQTATAVEEFAFLMQSLGWATLVGEITAGSLLPILSLPLLDPP
;
A
#
# COMPACT_ATOMS: atom_id res chain seq x y z
N LEU A 1 -44.39 42.39 -3.59
CA LEU A 1 -44.01 41.28 -4.50
C LEU A 1 -45.11 41.13 -5.53
N ALA A 2 -44.79 41.25 -6.83
CA ALA A 2 -45.75 41.11 -7.92
C ALA A 2 -45.89 39.63 -8.36
N ILE A 3 -46.05 38.71 -7.40
CA ILE A 3 -46.13 37.27 -7.65
C ILE A 3 -47.55 36.82 -7.35
N SER A 4 -48.26 36.36 -8.37
CA SER A 4 -49.65 35.91 -8.26
C SER A 4 -49.78 34.38 -8.25
N ASP A 5 -48.78 33.66 -8.77
CA ASP A 5 -48.76 32.20 -8.82
C ASP A 5 -48.16 31.61 -7.51
N PRO A 6 -48.90 30.79 -6.75
CA PRO A 6 -48.45 30.33 -5.44
C PRO A 6 -47.32 29.29 -5.52
N GLN A 7 -47.24 28.49 -6.58
CA GLN A 7 -46.09 27.60 -6.81
C GLN A 7 -44.81 28.41 -7.07
N THR A 8 -44.90 29.46 -7.89
CA THR A 8 -43.78 30.41 -8.11
C THR A 8 -43.36 31.08 -6.82
N LEU A 9 -44.31 31.47 -5.97
CA LEU A 9 -43.99 32.04 -4.66
C LEU A 9 -43.23 31.03 -3.76
N ALA A 10 -43.68 29.78 -3.67
CA ALA A 10 -43.01 28.74 -2.89
C ALA A 10 -41.57 28.49 -3.40
N HIS A 11 -41.39 28.43 -4.73
CA HIS A 11 -40.08 28.27 -5.34
C HIS A 11 -39.16 29.46 -5.05
N MET A 12 -39.64 30.69 -5.23
CA MET A 12 -38.86 31.91 -4.97
C MET A 12 -38.45 32.02 -3.49
N LEU A 13 -39.34 31.67 -2.56
CA LEU A 13 -39.02 31.64 -1.14
C LEU A 13 -37.98 30.56 -0.83
N THR A 14 -38.09 29.37 -1.43
CA THR A 14 -37.09 28.31 -1.29
C THR A 14 -35.73 28.77 -1.81
N VAL A 15 -35.65 29.32 -3.02
CA VAL A 15 -34.40 29.87 -3.60
C VAL A 15 -33.82 30.96 -2.70
N GLY A 16 -34.66 31.86 -2.19
CA GLY A 16 -34.25 32.90 -1.25
C GLY A 16 -33.60 32.32 0.01
N VAL A 17 -34.22 31.32 0.63
CA VAL A 17 -33.67 30.66 1.82
C VAL A 17 -32.37 29.90 1.50
N GLN A 18 -32.34 29.18 0.38
CA GLN A 18 -31.16 28.42 -0.04
C GLN A 18 -29.95 29.31 -0.33
N SER A 19 -30.15 30.52 -0.87
CA SER A 19 -29.07 31.47 -1.12
C SER A 19 -28.25 31.85 0.13
N SER A 20 -28.83 31.68 1.33
CA SER A 20 -28.20 32.01 2.60
C SER A 20 -27.81 30.77 3.43
N LEU A 21 -28.60 29.69 3.38
CA LEU A 21 -28.42 28.53 4.26
C LEU A 21 -27.74 27.32 3.60
N ASN A 22 -27.83 27.17 2.27
CA ASN A 22 -27.32 26.00 1.54
C ASN A 22 -27.71 24.63 2.16
N ASP A 23 -28.87 24.54 2.83
CA ASP A 23 -29.39 23.30 3.39
C ASP A 23 -30.59 22.83 2.55
N PRO A 24 -30.41 21.89 1.59
CA PRO A 24 -31.46 21.49 0.65
C PRO A 24 -32.67 20.85 1.32
N ARG A 25 -32.57 20.50 2.61
CA ARG A 25 -33.62 19.84 3.40
C ARG A 25 -34.63 20.83 3.95
N LEU A 26 -34.32 22.13 3.93
CA LEU A 26 -35.22 23.21 4.32
C LEU A 26 -35.84 23.85 3.06
N PHE A 27 -37.12 23.65 2.82
CA PHE A 27 -37.80 24.22 1.67
C PHE A 27 -39.26 24.56 1.96
N ILE A 28 -39.83 25.43 1.12
CA ILE A 28 -41.23 25.85 1.20
C ILE A 28 -41.97 25.23 0.00
N SER A 29 -43.06 24.52 0.28
CA SER A 29 -43.93 23.95 -0.76
C SER A 29 -45.32 24.58 -0.70
N TYR A 30 -46.03 24.54 -1.84
CA TYR A 30 -47.45 24.88 -1.93
C TYR A 30 -48.24 23.63 -2.35
N GLU A 31 -49.18 23.22 -1.52
CA GLU A 31 -49.94 21.97 -1.66
C GLU A 31 -51.43 22.22 -1.43
N PRO A 32 -52.20 22.51 -2.49
CA PRO A 32 -53.62 22.77 -2.38
C PRO A 32 -54.35 21.48 -1.99
N SER A 33 -55.12 21.54 -0.88
CA SER A 33 -55.80 20.44 -0.19
C SER A 33 -56.33 19.32 -1.10
N SER A 34 -55.54 18.25 -1.30
CA SER A 34 -56.02 16.88 -1.61
C SER A 34 -55.00 15.76 -1.36
N THR A 35 -53.90 16.00 -0.64
CA THR A 35 -52.93 14.93 -0.30
C THR A 35 -52.23 15.13 1.05
N LEU A 36 -52.89 15.71 2.06
CA LEU A 36 -52.60 15.28 3.43
C LEU A 36 -53.14 13.86 3.60
N LYS A 37 -52.50 12.88 2.94
CA LYS A 37 -52.31 11.61 3.60
C LYS A 37 -51.54 12.00 4.85
N THR A 38 -52.24 12.11 5.98
CA THR A 38 -51.60 11.91 7.27
C THR A 38 -50.62 10.76 7.01
N PRO A 39 -49.32 10.87 7.31
CA PRO A 39 -48.56 9.66 7.47
C PRO A 39 -49.44 8.84 8.38
N GLN A 40 -49.96 7.72 7.89
CA GLN A 40 -50.30 6.66 8.80
C GLN A 40 -48.99 6.52 9.55
N GLN A 41 -48.93 7.06 10.77
CA GLN A 41 -48.05 6.48 11.76
C GLN A 41 -48.39 5.02 11.59
N SER A 42 -47.45 4.26 11.03
CA SER A 42 -47.56 2.83 10.95
C SER A 42 -47.48 2.35 12.40
N SER A 43 -48.60 2.54 13.12
CA SER A 43 -49.02 1.79 14.29
C SER A 43 -49.31 0.33 13.90
N ALA A 44 -49.05 -0.04 12.65
CA ALA A 44 -49.09 -1.39 12.09
C ALA A 44 -48.03 -2.35 12.67
N VAL A 45 -47.41 -2.05 13.82
CA VAL A 45 -46.60 -3.03 14.56
C VAL A 45 -47.36 -3.62 15.75
N THR A 46 -48.53 -3.11 16.11
CA THR A 46 -49.18 -3.54 17.36
C THR A 46 -49.93 -4.88 17.29
N ASN A 47 -50.06 -5.54 16.13
CA ASN A 47 -50.78 -6.83 16.00
C ASN A 47 -50.13 -7.82 15.01
N LEU A 48 -48.79 -7.91 14.95
CA LEU A 48 -48.15 -9.00 14.20
C LEU A 48 -47.98 -10.22 15.09
N THR A 49 -48.34 -11.40 14.58
CA THR A 49 -48.05 -12.67 15.24
C THR A 49 -46.55 -12.97 15.20
N GLN A 50 -46.07 -13.80 16.13
CA GLN A 50 -44.68 -14.24 16.18
C GLN A 50 -44.21 -14.85 14.83
N GLY A 51 -45.10 -15.56 14.13
CA GLY A 51 -44.79 -16.16 12.82
C GLY A 51 -44.59 -15.11 11.72
N GLU A 52 -45.38 -14.03 11.71
CA GLU A 52 -45.24 -12.93 10.74
C GLU A 52 -43.99 -12.11 11.01
N LEU A 53 -43.66 -11.86 12.28
CA LEU A 53 -42.40 -11.21 12.67
C LEU A 53 -41.19 -12.04 12.20
N LEU A 54 -41.25 -13.36 12.36
CA LEU A 54 -40.18 -14.26 11.93
C LEU A 54 -40.04 -14.29 10.39
N ALA A 55 -41.14 -14.31 9.65
CA ALA A 55 -41.12 -14.24 8.19
C ALA A 55 -40.54 -12.90 7.68
N GLN A 56 -40.88 -11.78 8.34
CA GLN A 56 -40.31 -10.48 8.01
C GLN A 56 -38.80 -10.44 8.29
N LEU A 57 -38.34 -11.01 9.41
CA LEU A 57 -36.92 -11.12 9.72
C LEU A 57 -36.16 -11.96 8.70
N GLN A 58 -36.71 -13.10 8.29
CA GLN A 58 -36.11 -13.97 7.27
C GLN A 58 -35.99 -13.28 5.90
N LYS A 59 -36.89 -12.36 5.59
CA LYS A 59 -36.82 -11.56 4.37
C LYS A 59 -35.77 -10.45 4.45
N ASN A 60 -35.66 -9.79 5.60
CA ASN A 60 -34.84 -8.59 5.76
C ASN A 60 -33.40 -8.88 6.23
N ILE A 61 -33.14 -10.08 6.76
CA ILE A 61 -31.82 -10.50 7.24
C ILE A 61 -31.37 -11.73 6.45
N HIS A 62 -30.34 -11.55 5.64
CA HIS A 62 -29.65 -12.65 4.96
C HIS A 62 -28.30 -12.89 5.61
N ARG A 63 -27.94 -14.15 5.83
CA ARG A 63 -26.64 -14.51 6.37
C ARG A 63 -26.05 -15.72 5.65
N GLU A 64 -24.75 -15.68 5.46
CA GLU A 64 -23.97 -16.70 4.77
C GLU A 64 -22.53 -16.72 5.32
N VAL A 65 -21.85 -17.86 5.21
CA VAL A 65 -20.39 -17.93 5.40
C VAL A 65 -19.78 -18.18 4.04
N LEU A 66 -19.10 -17.16 3.52
CA LEU A 66 -18.45 -17.15 2.23
C LEU A 66 -17.10 -17.91 2.27
N GLU A 67 -16.54 -18.13 1.09
CA GLU A 67 -15.19 -18.67 0.93
C GLU A 67 -14.15 -17.85 1.74
N GLY A 68 -13.12 -18.52 2.24
CA GLY A 68 -12.13 -17.89 3.11
C GLY A 68 -12.59 -17.69 4.55
N ASN A 69 -13.71 -18.29 4.96
CA ASN A 69 -14.32 -18.17 6.30
C ASN A 69 -14.76 -16.74 6.63
N VAL A 70 -15.34 -16.05 5.64
CA VAL A 70 -15.85 -14.68 5.80
C VAL A 70 -17.36 -14.73 6.05
N GLY A 71 -17.82 -14.18 7.17
CA GLY A 71 -19.24 -14.02 7.42
C GLY A 71 -19.82 -12.92 6.55
N TYR A 72 -20.97 -13.15 5.95
CA TYR A 72 -21.75 -12.14 5.25
C TYR A 72 -23.10 -11.98 5.95
N LEU A 73 -23.44 -10.74 6.31
CA LEU A 73 -24.69 -10.40 6.98
C LEU A 73 -25.31 -9.20 6.27
N ARG A 74 -26.35 -9.45 5.47
CA ARG A 74 -27.18 -8.39 4.88
C ARG A 74 -28.32 -8.03 5.81
N VAL A 75 -28.51 -6.74 6.03
CA VAL A 75 -29.64 -6.22 6.80
C VAL A 75 -30.32 -5.10 6.04
N ASP A 76 -31.53 -5.39 5.56
CA ASP A 76 -32.33 -4.46 4.76
C ASP A 76 -33.22 -3.56 5.67
N ASP A 77 -33.59 -4.06 6.86
CA ASP A 77 -34.24 -3.29 7.93
C ASP A 77 -33.81 -3.84 9.29
N LEU A 78 -33.39 -2.94 10.17
CA LEU A 78 -32.91 -3.30 11.50
C LEU A 78 -34.08 -3.74 12.41
N PRO A 79 -33.96 -4.82 13.20
CA PRO A 79 -35.04 -5.22 14.11
C PRO A 79 -35.26 -4.18 15.21
N GLY A 80 -36.54 -3.89 15.51
CA GLY A 80 -36.95 -3.04 16.64
C GLY A 80 -36.79 -3.73 17.99
N GLN A 81 -36.89 -2.97 19.09
CA GLN A 81 -36.80 -3.52 20.45
C GLN A 81 -37.91 -4.55 20.71
N GLU A 82 -39.09 -4.34 20.16
CA GLU A 82 -40.25 -5.22 20.26
C GLU A 82 -39.92 -6.62 19.67
N VAL A 83 -39.29 -6.63 18.49
CA VAL A 83 -38.84 -7.85 17.83
C VAL A 83 -37.68 -8.50 18.58
N LEU A 84 -36.75 -7.70 19.10
CA LEU A 84 -35.62 -8.20 19.88
C LEU A 84 -36.06 -8.81 21.22
N SER A 85 -37.13 -8.32 21.85
CA SER A 85 -37.66 -8.91 23.08
C SER A 85 -38.31 -10.27 22.86
N GLU A 86 -39.00 -10.47 21.73
CA GLU A 86 -39.67 -11.75 21.44
C GLU A 86 -38.77 -12.76 20.73
N LEU A 87 -37.97 -12.30 19.76
CA LEU A 87 -37.20 -13.12 18.83
C LEU A 87 -35.69 -12.93 18.95
N GLY A 88 -35.21 -12.18 19.95
CA GLY A 88 -33.76 -11.94 20.14
C GLY A 88 -32.96 -13.23 20.32
N GLY A 89 -33.47 -14.17 21.12
CA GLY A 89 -32.83 -15.49 21.30
C GLY A 89 -32.75 -16.28 20.00
N PHE A 90 -33.80 -16.20 19.17
CA PHE A 90 -33.83 -16.83 17.86
C PHE A 90 -32.80 -16.20 16.91
N LEU A 91 -32.73 -14.87 16.83
CA LEU A 91 -31.72 -14.17 16.01
C LEU A 91 -30.29 -14.50 16.45
N VAL A 92 -30.06 -14.60 17.75
CA VAL A 92 -28.74 -15.00 18.28
C VAL A 92 -28.41 -16.44 17.87
N ALA A 93 -29.32 -17.39 18.06
CA ALA A 93 -29.07 -18.79 17.72
C ALA A 93 -28.94 -19.02 16.20
N HIS A 94 -29.77 -18.39 15.38
CA HIS A 94 -29.95 -18.74 13.95
C HIS A 94 -29.34 -17.75 12.95
N ALA A 95 -28.89 -16.58 13.40
CA ALA A 95 -28.14 -15.64 12.56
C ALA A 95 -26.76 -15.36 13.17
N TRP A 96 -26.71 -14.78 14.37
CA TRP A 96 -25.47 -14.28 14.94
C TRP A 96 -24.47 -15.40 15.30
N GLY A 97 -24.94 -16.45 15.97
CA GLY A 97 -24.09 -17.57 16.40
C GLY A 97 -23.41 -18.30 15.25
N HIS A 98 -23.99 -18.28 14.05
CA HIS A 98 -23.38 -18.88 12.85
C HIS A 98 -22.21 -18.04 12.32
N LEU A 99 -22.24 -16.73 12.54
CA LEU A 99 -21.19 -15.80 12.12
C LEU A 99 -20.05 -15.71 13.15
N MET A 100 -20.27 -16.14 14.40
CA MET A 100 -19.25 -16.04 15.44
C MET A 100 -17.96 -16.84 15.15
N GLY A 101 -18.04 -17.90 14.34
CA GLY A 101 -16.90 -18.72 13.94
C GLY A 101 -16.06 -18.15 12.77
N THR A 102 -16.52 -17.09 12.12
CA THR A 102 -15.86 -16.56 10.92
C THR A 102 -14.61 -15.76 11.28
N SER A 103 -13.65 -15.61 10.35
CA SER A 103 -12.42 -14.84 10.58
C SER A 103 -12.62 -13.34 10.34
N ALA A 104 -13.61 -12.98 9.52
CA ALA A 104 -13.99 -11.60 9.21
C ALA A 104 -15.49 -11.52 8.92
N LEU A 105 -16.04 -10.31 8.91
CA LEU A 105 -17.46 -10.06 8.64
C LEU A 105 -17.62 -8.96 7.61
N VAL A 106 -18.47 -9.20 6.61
CA VAL A 106 -19.04 -8.18 5.73
C VAL A 106 -20.46 -7.89 6.23
N LEU A 107 -20.67 -6.69 6.77
CA LEU A 107 -21.98 -6.17 7.13
C LEU A 107 -22.53 -5.38 5.95
N ASP A 108 -23.59 -5.89 5.35
CA ASP A 108 -24.16 -5.31 4.16
C ASP A 108 -25.42 -4.48 4.45
N LEU A 109 -25.29 -3.17 4.27
CA LEU A 109 -26.33 -2.16 4.50
C LEU A 109 -26.73 -1.45 3.20
N HIS A 110 -26.38 -2.00 2.03
CA HIS A 110 -26.60 -1.32 0.75
C HIS A 110 -28.08 -1.04 0.44
N HIS A 111 -29.01 -1.86 0.97
CA HIS A 111 -30.45 -1.67 0.84
C HIS A 111 -31.13 -1.11 2.10
N CYS A 112 -30.37 -0.76 3.14
CA CYS A 112 -30.93 -0.29 4.41
C CYS A 112 -31.30 1.19 4.32
N THR A 113 -32.56 1.48 3.99
CA THR A 113 -33.07 2.84 3.69
C THR A 113 -33.57 3.62 4.92
N GLY A 114 -33.54 3.04 6.12
CA GLY A 114 -33.96 3.75 7.33
C GLY A 114 -33.97 2.88 8.58
N GLY A 115 -34.60 3.39 9.64
CA GLY A 115 -34.76 2.69 10.91
C GLY A 115 -35.09 3.64 12.06
N ARG A 116 -35.36 3.09 13.24
CA ARG A 116 -35.50 3.87 14.48
C ARG A 116 -34.15 4.00 15.17
N VAL A 117 -33.83 5.21 15.66
CA VAL A 117 -32.60 5.51 16.42
C VAL A 117 -32.35 4.54 17.58
N SER A 118 -33.42 4.06 18.23
CA SER A 118 -33.32 3.10 19.33
C SER A 118 -32.64 1.78 18.94
N ARG A 119 -32.47 1.49 17.64
CA ARG A 119 -31.81 0.29 17.13
C ARG A 119 -30.29 0.42 17.05
N ILE A 120 -29.74 1.64 16.97
CA ILE A 120 -28.30 1.89 16.83
C ILE A 120 -27.49 1.23 17.96
N PRO A 121 -27.81 1.42 19.25
CA PRO A 121 -27.06 0.83 20.36
C PRO A 121 -26.86 -0.68 20.23
N TYR A 122 -27.84 -1.42 19.72
CA TYR A 122 -27.76 -2.87 19.63
C TYR A 122 -26.68 -3.29 18.63
N VAL A 123 -26.74 -2.79 17.39
CA VAL A 123 -25.81 -3.18 16.33
C VAL A 123 -24.38 -2.80 16.69
N ILE A 124 -24.16 -1.55 17.11
CA ILE A 124 -22.82 -1.09 17.48
C ILE A 124 -22.26 -1.86 18.68
N SER A 125 -23.11 -2.41 19.57
CA SER A 125 -22.63 -3.18 20.72
C SER A 125 -22.15 -4.57 20.36
N TYR A 126 -22.81 -5.26 19.44
CA TYR A 126 -22.33 -6.55 18.93
C TYR A 126 -21.02 -6.41 18.16
N LEU A 127 -20.80 -5.26 17.54
CA LEU A 127 -19.64 -4.96 16.71
C LEU A 127 -18.63 -4.02 17.38
N HIS A 128 -18.81 -3.62 18.63
CA HIS A 128 -17.77 -2.93 19.40
C HIS A 128 -17.14 -3.94 20.35
N PRO A 129 -15.87 -4.30 20.13
CA PRO A 129 -15.22 -5.32 20.93
C PRO A 129 -14.80 -4.74 22.29
N GLY A 130 -15.50 -5.13 23.35
CA GLY A 130 -15.19 -4.69 24.71
C GLY A 130 -16.45 -4.63 25.58
N ASN A 131 -16.28 -4.83 26.88
CA ASN A 131 -17.35 -4.60 27.87
C ASN A 131 -17.37 -3.15 28.36
N THR A 132 -16.47 -2.31 27.85
CA THR A 132 -16.46 -0.88 28.09
C THR A 132 -17.63 -0.22 27.38
N ILE A 133 -18.42 0.54 28.13
CA ILE A 133 -19.48 1.36 27.57
C ILE A 133 -18.81 2.54 26.86
N VAL A 134 -19.05 2.68 25.56
CA VAL A 134 -18.53 3.77 24.74
C VAL A 134 -19.66 4.67 24.28
N HIS A 135 -19.41 5.97 24.35
CA HIS A 135 -20.28 7.01 23.81
C HIS A 135 -20.19 7.02 22.29
N GLY A 136 -21.32 6.80 21.62
CA GLY A 136 -21.42 6.78 20.16
C GLY A 136 -21.72 8.17 19.60
N ASP A 137 -22.92 8.69 19.85
CA ASP A 137 -23.39 9.95 19.27
C ASP A 137 -24.36 10.68 20.22
N ILE A 138 -24.62 11.96 19.95
CA ILE A 138 -25.63 12.79 20.60
C ILE A 138 -26.62 13.26 19.53
N ILE A 139 -27.88 12.94 19.74
CA ILE A 139 -28.98 13.47 18.94
C ILE A 139 -29.55 14.69 19.62
N TYR A 140 -29.62 15.80 18.90
CA TYR A 140 -30.34 16.98 19.34
C TYR A 140 -31.72 17.03 18.69
N ASP A 141 -32.75 17.26 19.49
CA ASP A 141 -34.12 17.48 19.05
C ASP A 141 -34.55 18.92 19.37
N ARG A 142 -34.81 19.72 18.33
CA ARG A 142 -35.13 21.14 18.44
C ARG A 142 -36.52 21.42 19.02
N PRO A 143 -37.61 20.69 18.66
CA PRO A 143 -38.94 20.94 19.19
C PRO A 143 -39.05 20.72 20.69
N SER A 144 -38.47 19.62 21.21
CA SER A 144 -38.39 19.38 22.65
C SER A 144 -37.24 20.14 23.32
N ASN A 145 -36.29 20.65 22.52
CA ASN A 145 -35.04 21.25 22.96
C ASN A 145 -34.25 20.34 23.91
N THR A 146 -34.19 19.04 23.58
CA THR A 146 -33.49 18.03 24.37
C THR A 146 -32.38 17.36 23.56
N THR A 147 -31.42 16.77 24.27
CA THR A 147 -30.43 15.88 23.68
C THR A 147 -30.64 14.46 24.19
N LYS A 148 -30.41 13.49 23.30
CA LYS A 148 -30.39 12.07 23.62
C LYS A 148 -29.05 11.48 23.21
N GLU A 149 -28.38 10.84 24.14
CA GLU A 149 -27.11 10.19 23.90
C GLU A 149 -27.31 8.73 23.44
N ILE A 150 -26.43 8.27 22.57
CA ILE A 150 -26.32 6.91 22.09
C ILE A 150 -25.08 6.31 22.73
N TRP A 151 -25.29 5.23 23.49
CA TRP A 151 -24.23 4.49 24.16
C TRP A 151 -24.26 3.03 23.70
N THR A 152 -23.10 2.38 23.66
CA THR A 152 -23.07 0.91 23.57
C THR A 152 -23.70 0.31 24.82
N LEU A 153 -24.37 -0.83 24.69
CA LEU A 153 -24.93 -1.59 25.79
C LEU A 153 -23.81 -2.21 26.63
N PRO A 154 -23.95 -2.31 27.96
CA PRO A 154 -22.99 -3.00 28.82
C PRO A 154 -22.98 -4.51 28.58
N LYS A 155 -24.14 -5.08 28.22
CA LYS A 155 -24.32 -6.50 27.95
C LYS A 155 -25.15 -6.68 26.68
N VAL A 156 -24.78 -7.67 25.87
CA VAL A 156 -25.54 -8.13 24.71
C VAL A 156 -26.09 -9.54 24.97
N LEU A 157 -27.08 -9.95 24.18
CA LEU A 157 -27.59 -11.32 24.23
C LEU A 157 -26.68 -12.20 23.34
N GLY A 158 -26.06 -13.23 23.91
CA GLY A 158 -24.98 -13.96 23.22
C GLY A 158 -23.64 -13.25 23.37
N GLU A 159 -22.81 -13.27 22.33
CA GLU A 159 -21.41 -12.81 22.38
C GLU A 159 -21.16 -11.62 21.44
N ARG A 160 -20.15 -10.80 21.77
CA ARG A 160 -19.69 -9.70 20.91
C ARG A 160 -18.70 -10.23 19.87
N TYR A 161 -18.71 -9.65 18.68
CA TYR A 161 -17.75 -9.99 17.62
C TYR A 161 -16.34 -9.51 18.00
N SER A 162 -15.37 -10.42 17.97
CA SER A 162 -14.00 -10.20 18.45
C SER A 162 -13.34 -8.95 17.84
N ALA A 163 -12.45 -8.30 18.60
CA ALA A 163 -11.69 -7.13 18.15
C ALA A 163 -10.74 -7.46 17.01
N ASP A 164 -10.18 -8.66 17.04
CA ASP A 164 -9.14 -9.11 16.11
C ASP A 164 -9.71 -9.48 14.73
N LYS A 165 -11.04 -9.51 14.60
CA LYS A 165 -11.73 -9.86 13.36
C LYS A 165 -12.10 -8.60 12.60
N ASP A 166 -11.69 -8.52 11.35
CA ASP A 166 -12.02 -7.40 10.49
C ASP A 166 -13.53 -7.32 10.20
N VAL A 167 -14.03 -6.08 10.10
CA VAL A 167 -15.40 -5.78 9.69
C VAL A 167 -15.36 -4.79 8.53
N VAL A 168 -15.97 -5.20 7.41
CA VAL A 168 -16.23 -4.35 6.25
C VAL A 168 -17.71 -4.01 6.21
N VAL A 169 -18.06 -2.75 5.98
CA VAL A 169 -19.44 -2.29 5.86
C VAL A 169 -19.72 -1.90 4.42
N LEU A 170 -20.77 -2.47 3.82
CA LEU A 170 -21.20 -2.13 2.47
C LEU A 170 -22.29 -1.06 2.48
N THR A 171 -22.09 -0.04 1.65
CA THR A 171 -23.01 1.09 1.51
C THR A 171 -23.33 1.38 0.05
N SER A 172 -24.54 1.89 -0.21
CA SER A 172 -24.94 2.45 -1.50
C SER A 172 -25.53 3.85 -1.35
N GLY A 173 -25.86 4.51 -2.46
CA GLY A 173 -26.67 5.73 -2.45
C GLY A 173 -28.05 5.59 -1.79
N HIS A 174 -28.54 4.36 -1.59
CA HIS A 174 -29.80 4.08 -0.91
C HIS A 174 -29.65 3.84 0.60
N THR A 175 -28.42 3.68 1.10
CA THR A 175 -28.18 3.52 2.53
C THR A 175 -28.56 4.83 3.22
N GLY A 176 -29.52 4.78 4.14
CA GLY A 176 -30.19 5.97 4.67
C GLY A 176 -30.43 5.95 6.19
N GLY A 177 -30.38 7.13 6.81
CA GLY A 177 -30.76 7.37 8.19
C GLY A 177 -29.93 6.59 9.20
N VAL A 178 -30.57 5.68 9.94
CA VAL A 178 -29.90 4.90 11.00
C VAL A 178 -28.74 4.03 10.48
N ALA A 179 -28.84 3.55 9.25
CA ALA A 179 -27.78 2.74 8.64
C ALA A 179 -26.51 3.56 8.37
N GLU A 180 -26.68 4.84 8.02
CA GLU A 180 -25.57 5.78 7.84
C GLU A 180 -24.86 6.01 9.17
N ASP A 181 -25.61 6.21 10.25
CA ASP A 181 -25.03 6.40 11.58
C ASP A 181 -24.26 5.17 12.05
N ILE A 182 -24.82 3.97 11.86
CA ILE A 182 -24.11 2.71 12.17
C ILE A 182 -22.83 2.59 11.36
N SER A 183 -22.88 2.88 10.05
CA SER A 183 -21.70 2.83 9.18
C SER A 183 -20.62 3.81 9.65
N TYR A 184 -21.02 5.02 10.02
CA TYR A 184 -20.13 6.06 10.53
C TYR A 184 -19.52 5.68 11.88
N LEU A 185 -20.34 5.23 12.85
CA LEU A 185 -19.88 4.83 14.17
C LEU A 185 -18.94 3.63 14.11
N LEU A 186 -19.23 2.62 13.29
CA LEU A 186 -18.32 1.47 13.11
C LEU A 186 -17.00 1.90 12.47
N LYS A 187 -17.04 2.82 11.49
CA LYS A 187 -15.83 3.40 10.90
C LYS A 187 -14.97 4.10 11.95
N GLN A 188 -15.57 4.91 12.83
CA GLN A 188 -14.84 5.68 13.85
C GLN A 188 -14.37 4.84 15.04
N MET A 189 -15.24 3.98 15.59
CA MET A 189 -15.02 3.31 16.86
C MET A 189 -14.36 1.93 16.74
N ARG A 190 -14.51 1.26 15.60
CA ARG A 190 -13.94 -0.07 15.34
C ARG A 190 -12.80 -0.03 14.32
N GLY A 191 -12.68 1.05 13.54
CA GLY A 191 -11.84 1.03 12.34
C GLY A 191 -12.42 0.16 11.25
N ALA A 192 -13.76 0.02 11.19
CA ALA A 192 -14.42 -0.74 10.13
C ALA A 192 -14.18 -0.06 8.77
N ILE A 193 -14.00 -0.87 7.73
CA ILE A 193 -13.71 -0.38 6.38
C ILE A 193 -15.04 -0.23 5.65
N VAL A 194 -15.42 1.01 5.31
CA VAL A 194 -16.66 1.27 4.55
C VAL A 194 -16.35 1.18 3.06
N VAL A 195 -17.08 0.35 2.33
CA VAL A 195 -16.86 0.08 0.90
C VAL A 195 -18.17 0.26 0.14
N GLY A 196 -18.12 0.92 -1.01
CA GLY A 196 -19.31 1.11 -1.86
C GLY A 196 -19.46 2.56 -2.28
N GLU A 197 -20.71 3.04 -2.29
CA GLU A 197 -21.04 4.41 -2.68
C GLU A 197 -21.19 5.31 -1.46
N ARG A 198 -21.19 6.62 -1.73
CA ARG A 198 -21.61 7.62 -0.75
C ARG A 198 -23.09 7.41 -0.43
N THR A 199 -23.42 7.42 0.85
CA THR A 199 -24.80 7.21 1.33
C THR A 199 -25.71 8.40 1.05
N ASP A 200 -27.02 8.25 1.28
CA ASP A 200 -28.06 9.23 0.93
C ASP A 200 -27.82 10.62 1.54
N GLY A 201 -27.38 10.67 2.81
CA GLY A 201 -27.19 11.94 3.52
C GLY A 201 -28.50 12.58 3.96
N GLY A 202 -29.53 11.77 4.21
CA GLY A 202 -30.85 12.25 4.64
C GLY A 202 -30.83 12.99 5.98
N ALA A 203 -31.95 13.65 6.31
CA ALA A 203 -32.19 14.18 7.66
C ALA A 203 -32.74 13.09 8.58
N LEU A 204 -32.32 13.12 9.85
CA LEU A 204 -32.85 12.20 10.86
C LEU A 204 -34.36 12.39 11.06
N SER A 205 -34.81 13.64 11.13
CA SER A 205 -36.22 13.98 11.25
C SER A 205 -36.54 15.28 10.54
N LEU A 206 -37.50 15.21 9.61
CA LEU A 206 -38.09 16.36 8.94
C LEU A 206 -39.50 16.57 9.49
N GLN A 207 -39.83 17.81 9.84
CA GLN A 207 -41.21 18.20 10.09
C GLN A 207 -41.70 19.10 8.96
N LYS A 208 -42.94 18.85 8.57
CA LYS A 208 -43.67 19.65 7.60
C LYS A 208 -44.71 20.48 8.34
N LEU A 209 -44.45 21.77 8.44
CA LEU A 209 -45.23 22.72 9.22
C LEU A 209 -46.14 23.53 8.31
N SER A 210 -47.44 23.58 8.60
CA SER A 210 -48.38 24.44 7.86
C SER A 210 -48.13 25.91 8.19
N ILE A 211 -48.11 26.77 7.16
CA ILE A 211 -47.96 28.22 7.33
C ILE A 211 -49.35 28.85 7.49
N GLY A 212 -49.77 29.04 8.74
CA GLY A 212 -51.09 29.57 9.07
C GLY A 212 -52.22 28.69 8.52
N GLN A 213 -53.28 29.33 8.00
CA GLN A 213 -54.41 28.66 7.33
C GLN A 213 -54.23 28.54 5.81
N SER A 214 -53.00 28.64 5.32
CA SER A 214 -52.70 28.58 3.89
C SER A 214 -52.38 27.15 3.43
N ASN A 215 -52.27 26.98 2.11
CA ASN A 215 -51.78 25.74 1.50
C ASN A 215 -50.24 25.72 1.38
N PHE A 216 -49.52 26.61 2.07
CA PHE A 216 -48.06 26.60 2.10
C PHE A 216 -47.54 25.79 3.29
N PHE A 217 -46.47 25.05 3.06
CA PHE A 217 -45.80 24.26 4.08
C PHE A 217 -44.31 24.61 4.13
N LEU A 218 -43.76 24.66 5.34
CA LEU A 218 -42.32 24.69 5.58
C LEU A 218 -41.87 23.27 5.97
N THR A 219 -41.04 22.66 5.14
CA THR A 219 -40.33 21.43 5.51
C THR A 219 -39.00 21.84 6.12
N VAL A 220 -38.72 21.37 7.34
CA VAL A 220 -37.53 21.75 8.10
C VAL A 220 -36.97 20.56 8.87
N PRO A 221 -35.62 20.36 8.89
CA PRO A 221 -35.00 19.40 9.78
C PRO A 221 -35.14 19.88 11.23
N VAL A 222 -35.67 19.01 12.09
CA VAL A 222 -35.95 19.34 13.50
C VAL A 222 -35.07 18.59 14.48
N SER A 223 -34.38 17.54 14.02
CA SER A 223 -33.44 16.79 14.84
C SER A 223 -32.20 16.47 14.01
N ARG A 224 -31.04 16.40 14.66
CA ARG A 224 -29.76 16.10 14.00
C ARG A 224 -28.81 15.32 14.88
N PHE A 225 -27.90 14.59 14.26
CA PHE A 225 -26.72 14.04 14.94
C PHE A 225 -25.69 15.14 15.22
N LEU A 226 -24.97 15.06 16.34
CA LEU A 226 -23.94 16.03 16.73
C LEU A 226 -22.53 15.42 16.75
N GLY A 227 -22.42 14.11 16.56
CA GLY A 227 -21.21 13.32 16.71
C GLY A 227 -20.84 13.05 18.18
N PRO A 228 -19.81 12.23 18.42
CA PRO A 228 -19.43 11.79 19.76
C PRO A 228 -19.00 12.92 20.71
N LEU A 229 -18.50 14.03 20.16
CA LEU A 229 -18.02 15.18 20.94
C LEU A 229 -19.09 16.26 21.15
N GLY A 230 -20.27 16.13 20.54
CA GLY A 230 -21.35 17.11 20.63
C GLY A 230 -21.06 18.49 20.00
N ARG A 231 -19.88 18.67 19.38
CA ARG A 231 -19.42 19.96 18.84
C ARG A 231 -19.90 20.25 17.42
N GLY A 232 -20.62 19.32 16.78
CA GLY A 232 -21.40 19.58 15.56
C GLY A 232 -20.63 20.05 14.32
N SER A 233 -19.30 19.91 14.29
CA SER A 233 -18.45 20.42 13.19
C SER A 233 -18.15 19.38 12.11
N GLN A 234 -18.44 18.10 12.32
CA GLN A 234 -18.23 17.02 11.37
C GLN A 234 -19.34 15.97 11.53
N THR A 235 -20.45 16.15 10.81
CA THR A 235 -21.53 15.16 10.74
C THR A 235 -21.62 14.64 9.32
N TRP A 236 -21.91 13.34 9.16
CA TRP A 236 -22.23 12.78 7.85
C TRP A 236 -23.57 13.31 7.35
N GLU A 237 -24.51 13.68 8.23
CA GLU A 237 -25.86 14.15 7.88
C GLU A 237 -25.85 15.31 6.85
N GLY A 238 -26.76 15.26 5.87
CA GLY A 238 -26.81 16.18 4.72
C GLY A 238 -25.81 15.84 3.62
N SER A 239 -24.68 15.22 3.98
CA SER A 239 -23.66 14.80 3.02
C SER A 239 -23.66 13.29 2.76
N GLY A 240 -24.07 12.46 3.70
CA GLY A 240 -23.85 11.02 3.67
C GLY A 240 -22.44 10.62 4.11
N VAL A 241 -22.29 9.37 4.52
CA VAL A 241 -21.03 8.74 4.87
C VAL A 241 -20.20 8.53 3.61
N LEU A 242 -18.98 9.07 3.63
CA LEU A 242 -18.00 8.81 2.59
C LEU A 242 -17.35 7.44 2.81
N PRO A 243 -17.43 6.51 1.83
CA PRO A 243 -16.77 5.21 1.94
C PRO A 243 -15.25 5.37 1.94
N CYS A 244 -14.55 4.45 2.60
CA CYS A 244 -13.09 4.32 2.55
C CYS A 244 -12.63 3.90 1.15
N VAL A 245 -13.39 3.01 0.50
CA VAL A 245 -13.14 2.55 -0.87
C VAL A 245 -14.41 2.77 -1.70
N ARG A 246 -14.31 3.64 -2.71
CA ARG A 246 -15.41 3.92 -3.63
C ARG A 246 -15.51 2.81 -4.66
N THR A 247 -16.67 2.16 -4.75
CA THR A 247 -16.98 1.17 -5.78
C THR A 247 -18.48 1.20 -6.07
N PRO A 248 -18.92 0.94 -7.32
CA PRO A 248 -20.35 0.78 -7.61
C PRO A 248 -20.97 -0.31 -6.73
N ALA A 249 -22.22 -0.13 -6.30
CA ALA A 249 -22.90 -1.08 -5.42
C ALA A 249 -22.99 -2.50 -6.03
N GLU A 250 -23.02 -2.61 -7.36
CA GLU A 250 -23.09 -3.88 -8.10
C GLU A 250 -21.80 -4.72 -8.00
N GLN A 251 -20.66 -4.08 -7.75
CA GLN A 251 -19.35 -4.74 -7.55
C GLN A 251 -18.97 -4.84 -6.07
N ALA A 252 -19.94 -4.56 -5.17
CA ALA A 252 -19.64 -4.30 -3.78
C ALA A 252 -19.12 -5.49 -2.99
N LEU A 253 -19.29 -6.75 -3.40
CA LEU A 253 -18.82 -7.90 -2.61
C LEU A 253 -17.39 -8.33 -2.93
N GLU A 254 -16.94 -8.20 -4.18
CA GLU A 254 -15.60 -8.60 -4.60
C GLU A 254 -14.52 -7.78 -3.89
N LYS A 255 -14.71 -6.46 -3.81
CA LYS A 255 -13.74 -5.54 -3.21
C LYS A 255 -13.50 -5.78 -1.70
N PRO A 256 -14.52 -5.95 -0.84
CA PRO A 256 -14.38 -6.41 0.53
C PRO A 256 -13.60 -7.70 0.66
N LEU A 257 -13.89 -8.70 -0.16
CA LEU A 257 -13.23 -10.00 -0.08
C LEU A 257 -11.75 -9.87 -0.41
N ALA A 258 -11.38 -9.06 -1.40
CA ALA A 258 -9.99 -8.74 -1.71
C ALA A 258 -9.30 -8.01 -0.54
N ILE A 259 -9.95 -7.00 0.06
CA ILE A 259 -9.44 -6.29 1.24
C ILE A 259 -9.20 -7.26 2.41
N LEU A 260 -10.17 -8.13 2.69
CA LEU A 260 -10.07 -9.10 3.78
C LEU A 260 -8.98 -10.14 3.54
N THR A 261 -8.80 -10.57 2.28
CA THR A 261 -7.72 -11.46 1.88
C THR A 261 -6.35 -10.82 2.15
N LEU A 262 -6.17 -9.57 1.72
CA LEU A 262 -4.94 -8.81 1.97
C LEU A 262 -4.66 -8.67 3.48
N ARG A 263 -5.66 -8.26 4.25
CA ARG A 263 -5.51 -8.06 5.71
C ARG A 263 -5.21 -9.36 6.45
N ARG A 264 -5.80 -10.47 6.02
CA ARG A 264 -5.49 -11.80 6.56
C ARG A 264 -4.04 -12.20 6.28
N ALA A 265 -3.50 -11.85 5.12
CA ALA A 265 -2.13 -12.19 4.74
C ALA A 265 -1.08 -11.27 5.39
N LEU A 266 -1.48 -10.04 5.73
CA LEU A 266 -0.58 -8.98 6.22
C LEU A 266 0.34 -9.41 7.40
N PRO A 267 -0.14 -10.03 8.50
CA PRO A 267 0.74 -10.43 9.60
C PRO A 267 1.88 -11.35 9.14
N ARG A 268 1.58 -12.24 8.17
CA ARG A 268 2.56 -13.16 7.61
C ARG A 268 3.55 -12.43 6.69
N VAL A 269 3.09 -11.47 5.89
CA VAL A 269 3.95 -10.61 5.05
C VAL A 269 4.95 -9.86 5.91
N ILE A 270 4.49 -9.22 7.00
CA ILE A 270 5.36 -8.48 7.91
C ILE A 270 6.37 -9.41 8.58
N LEU A 271 5.94 -10.58 9.05
CA LEU A 271 6.84 -11.57 9.64
C LEU A 271 7.93 -12.00 8.65
N ARG A 272 7.56 -12.35 7.41
CA ARG A 272 8.51 -12.73 6.36
C ARG A 272 9.48 -11.62 6.01
N LEU A 273 9.00 -10.38 5.93
CA LEU A 273 9.85 -9.23 5.70
C LEU A 273 10.85 -9.04 6.85
N GLN A 274 10.40 -9.17 8.10
CA GLN A 274 11.28 -9.09 9.26
C GLN A 274 12.33 -10.20 9.29
N GLU A 275 11.97 -11.44 8.94
CA GLU A 275 12.91 -12.56 8.77
C GLU A 275 13.94 -12.24 7.68
N ALA A 276 13.48 -11.81 6.51
CA ALA A 276 14.35 -11.47 5.39
C ALA A 276 15.35 -10.35 5.74
N LEU A 277 14.91 -9.33 6.48
CA LEU A 277 15.79 -8.25 6.96
C LEU A 277 16.85 -8.75 7.94
N ARG A 278 16.52 -9.70 8.82
CA ARG A 278 17.50 -10.29 9.76
C ARG A 278 18.52 -11.15 9.04
N ASP A 279 18.06 -11.94 8.09
CA ASP A 279 18.88 -12.98 7.48
C ASP A 279 19.75 -12.42 6.37
N TYR A 280 19.23 -11.50 5.54
CA TYR A 280 19.86 -11.14 4.28
C TYR A 280 20.31 -9.68 4.16
N TYR A 281 19.81 -8.76 5.00
CA TYR A 281 20.18 -7.35 4.85
C TYR A 281 21.60 -7.07 5.34
N THR A 282 22.42 -6.43 4.50
CA THR A 282 23.85 -6.24 4.74
C THR A 282 24.17 -5.10 5.71
N LEU A 283 23.32 -4.06 5.80
CA LEU A 283 23.47 -2.98 6.79
C LEU A 283 22.89 -3.40 8.14
N VAL A 284 23.56 -4.34 8.80
CA VAL A 284 23.10 -5.02 10.03
C VAL A 284 22.75 -4.03 11.15
N ASP A 285 23.49 -2.92 11.26
CA ASP A 285 23.25 -1.89 12.28
C ASP A 285 21.88 -1.21 12.13
N ARG A 286 21.31 -1.20 10.92
CA ARG A 286 19.98 -0.61 10.65
C ARG A 286 18.83 -1.59 10.92
N VAL A 287 19.11 -2.90 11.01
CA VAL A 287 18.08 -3.95 11.17
C VAL A 287 17.22 -3.75 12.43
N PRO A 288 17.77 -3.49 13.64
CA PRO A 288 16.93 -3.27 14.81
C PRO A 288 15.93 -2.12 14.65
N GLY A 289 16.36 -1.02 14.01
CA GLY A 289 15.49 0.12 13.71
C GLY A 289 14.38 -0.22 12.72
N LEU A 290 14.71 -0.98 11.66
CA LEU A 290 13.73 -1.43 10.66
C LEU A 290 12.67 -2.34 11.30
N LEU A 291 13.09 -3.29 12.12
CA LEU A 291 12.19 -4.21 12.82
C LEU A 291 11.26 -3.48 13.78
N HIS A 292 11.80 -2.52 14.55
CA HIS A 292 10.99 -1.68 15.44
C HIS A 292 9.96 -0.86 14.66
N HIS A 293 10.38 -0.25 13.55
CA HIS A 293 9.49 0.54 12.70
C HIS A 293 8.33 -0.31 12.17
N LEU A 294 8.62 -1.49 11.60
CA LEU A 294 7.60 -2.43 11.11
C LEU A 294 6.64 -2.88 12.23
N ALA A 295 7.13 -3.10 13.45
CA ALA A 295 6.27 -3.49 14.57
C ALA A 295 5.37 -2.35 15.07
N SER A 296 5.81 -1.10 14.93
CA SER A 296 5.06 0.09 15.40
C SER A 296 4.12 0.69 14.35
N MET A 297 4.18 0.20 13.12
CA MET A 297 3.45 0.77 12.00
C MET A 297 1.94 0.45 12.12
N ASP A 298 1.10 1.47 11.92
CA ASP A 298 -0.35 1.29 11.87
C ASP A 298 -0.78 0.72 10.51
N TYR A 299 -1.33 -0.48 10.48
CA TYR A 299 -1.83 -1.10 9.26
C TYR A 299 -3.35 -1.03 9.10
N LEU A 300 -4.08 -0.40 10.04
CA LEU A 300 -5.55 -0.39 10.03
C LEU A 300 -6.13 0.25 8.76
N GLY A 301 -5.45 1.25 8.20
CA GLY A 301 -5.87 1.93 6.97
C GLY A 301 -5.50 1.22 5.65
N VAL A 302 -4.83 0.07 5.68
CA VAL A 302 -4.42 -0.64 4.46
C VAL A 302 -5.62 -1.35 3.85
N VAL A 303 -6.01 -0.91 2.65
CA VAL A 303 -7.15 -1.44 1.88
C VAL A 303 -6.76 -1.88 0.46
N LEU A 304 -5.60 -1.47 -0.03
CA LEU A 304 -5.05 -1.87 -1.32
C LEU A 304 -3.61 -2.40 -1.16
N GLU A 305 -3.19 -3.27 -2.07
CA GLU A 305 -1.83 -3.80 -2.09
C GLU A 305 -0.81 -2.69 -2.37
N GLU A 306 -1.15 -1.76 -3.27
CA GLU A 306 -0.31 -0.62 -3.61
C GLU A 306 -0.10 0.30 -2.40
N ASP A 307 -1.13 0.50 -1.58
CA ASP A 307 -1.04 1.28 -0.35
C ASP A 307 -0.10 0.61 0.66
N LEU A 308 -0.17 -0.72 0.78
CA LEU A 308 0.74 -1.50 1.62
C LEU A 308 2.19 -1.34 1.15
N VAL A 309 2.43 -1.55 -0.15
CA VAL A 309 3.77 -1.45 -0.75
C VAL A 309 4.34 -0.05 -0.57
N ALA A 310 3.56 0.99 -0.87
CA ALA A 310 3.98 2.38 -0.69
C ALA A 310 4.31 2.67 0.78
N LYS A 311 3.48 2.20 1.71
CA LYS A 311 3.68 2.40 3.14
C LYS A 311 4.92 1.68 3.68
N LEU A 312 5.11 0.42 3.28
CA LEU A 312 6.30 -0.35 3.64
C LEU A 312 7.56 0.32 3.08
N ASN A 313 7.58 0.69 1.80
CA ASN A 313 8.72 1.35 1.20
C ASN A 313 9.05 2.69 1.86
N ALA A 314 8.04 3.51 2.16
CA ALA A 314 8.26 4.77 2.88
C ALA A 314 8.91 4.53 4.25
N GLY A 315 8.44 3.53 4.99
CA GLY A 315 8.99 3.17 6.30
C GLY A 315 10.39 2.57 6.23
N LEU A 316 10.65 1.67 5.28
CA LEU A 316 11.96 1.08 5.05
C LEU A 316 12.97 2.16 4.66
N GLN A 317 12.61 3.06 3.74
CA GLN A 317 13.49 4.14 3.29
C GLN A 317 13.79 5.16 4.39
N ALA A 318 12.81 5.50 5.23
CA ALA A 318 12.99 6.45 6.33
C ALA A 318 14.03 5.99 7.36
N VAL A 319 14.28 4.68 7.47
CA VAL A 319 15.26 4.11 8.42
C VAL A 319 16.54 3.64 7.72
N SER A 320 16.40 2.99 6.57
CA SER A 320 17.53 2.40 5.85
C SER A 320 18.29 3.38 4.98
N GLU A 321 17.62 4.42 4.45
CA GLU A 321 18.13 5.32 3.40
C GLU A 321 18.79 4.56 2.23
N ASP A 322 18.44 3.29 2.06
CA ASP A 322 19.04 2.39 1.09
C ASP A 322 18.05 2.20 -0.06
N PRO A 323 18.25 2.87 -1.20
CA PRO A 323 17.29 2.82 -2.32
C PRO A 323 17.14 1.42 -2.93
N ARG A 324 18.02 0.48 -2.57
CA ARG A 324 17.99 -0.90 -3.04
C ARG A 324 17.07 -1.79 -2.19
N LEU A 325 16.75 -1.37 -0.96
CA LEU A 325 15.81 -2.09 -0.09
C LEU A 325 14.38 -1.67 -0.42
N LEU A 326 13.66 -2.56 -1.09
CA LEU A 326 12.34 -2.25 -1.61
C LEU A 326 11.41 -3.47 -1.61
N VAL A 327 10.12 -3.20 -1.46
CA VAL A 327 9.01 -4.13 -1.59
C VAL A 327 8.26 -3.77 -2.88
N ARG A 328 7.84 -4.77 -3.65
CA ARG A 328 7.05 -4.59 -4.88
C ARG A 328 5.84 -5.52 -4.86
N ALA A 329 4.72 -5.04 -5.41
CA ALA A 329 3.63 -5.92 -5.80
C ALA A 329 3.99 -6.53 -7.16
N VAL A 330 3.96 -7.85 -7.26
CA VAL A 330 4.26 -8.59 -8.49
C VAL A 330 2.93 -8.86 -9.18
N GLY A 331 2.72 -8.27 -10.37
CA GLY A 331 1.51 -8.51 -11.14
C GLY A 331 1.46 -9.94 -11.71
N PRO A 332 0.29 -10.42 -12.21
CA PRO A 332 0.12 -11.77 -12.76
C PRO A 332 1.05 -12.15 -13.94
N ARG A 333 1.82 -11.20 -14.48
CA ARG A 333 2.76 -11.39 -15.59
C ARG A 333 4.22 -11.51 -15.17
N GLU A 334 4.54 -11.30 -13.89
CA GLU A 334 5.92 -11.27 -13.37
C GLU A 334 6.20 -12.45 -12.43
N SER A 335 5.45 -13.54 -12.56
CA SER A 335 5.62 -14.78 -11.80
C SER A 335 6.82 -15.60 -12.28
N SER A 336 8.01 -15.01 -12.23
CA SER A 336 9.29 -15.73 -12.23
C SER A 336 10.05 -15.37 -10.96
N CYS A 337 9.46 -15.65 -9.79
CA CYS A 337 10.15 -15.64 -8.50
C CYS A 337 11.04 -16.90 -8.39
N GLY A 338 12.13 -16.93 -9.16
CA GLY A 338 13.38 -17.53 -8.70
C GLY A 338 14.22 -16.43 -8.04
N PRO A 339 15.36 -16.74 -7.39
CA PRO A 339 16.36 -15.70 -7.20
C PRO A 339 16.58 -15.07 -8.57
N GLU A 340 16.45 -13.76 -8.71
CA GLU A 340 17.07 -13.06 -9.83
C GLU A 340 18.60 -13.11 -9.64
N ALA A 341 19.16 -14.33 -9.60
CA ALA A 341 20.33 -14.61 -10.39
C ALA A 341 19.89 -14.24 -11.81
N GLY A 342 20.37 -13.09 -12.28
CA GLY A 342 19.84 -12.43 -13.47
C GLY A 342 19.57 -13.45 -14.57
N THR A 343 18.33 -13.44 -15.09
CA THR A 343 17.91 -14.19 -16.28
C THR A 343 18.58 -15.55 -16.43
N ASP A 344 17.89 -16.64 -16.08
CA ASP A 344 18.19 -17.98 -16.60
C ASP A 344 17.81 -18.09 -18.11
N ASP A 345 18.02 -17.01 -18.87
CA ASP A 345 18.60 -17.18 -20.20
C ASP A 345 19.95 -17.81 -19.89
N PRO A 346 20.31 -19.00 -20.39
CA PRO A 346 21.61 -19.57 -20.08
C PRO A 346 22.63 -18.47 -20.37
N LEU A 347 23.26 -17.92 -19.33
CA LEU A 347 24.42 -17.03 -19.43
C LEU A 347 25.16 -17.55 -20.65
N PRO A 348 25.28 -16.80 -21.76
CA PRO A 348 25.82 -17.37 -22.99
C PRO A 348 27.14 -17.98 -22.56
N LYS A 349 27.17 -19.33 -22.52
CA LYS A 349 28.16 -20.10 -21.72
C LYS A 349 29.45 -19.35 -21.83
N THR A 350 29.97 -18.78 -20.73
CA THR A 350 31.12 -17.87 -20.76
C THR A 350 32.08 -18.46 -21.78
N PRO A 351 32.24 -17.84 -22.98
CA PRO A 351 32.81 -18.57 -24.10
C PRO A 351 34.16 -19.07 -23.63
N GLY A 352 34.27 -20.40 -23.46
CA GLY A 352 35.44 -20.98 -22.85
C GLY A 352 36.65 -20.47 -23.62
N VAL A 353 37.68 -20.00 -22.91
CA VAL A 353 38.87 -19.40 -23.53
C VAL A 353 39.29 -20.29 -24.70
N PRO A 354 39.30 -19.78 -25.95
CA PRO A 354 39.56 -20.60 -27.12
C PRO A 354 40.84 -21.41 -26.94
N LYS A 355 40.88 -22.68 -27.35
CA LYS A 355 42.11 -23.49 -27.22
C LYS A 355 43.18 -23.07 -28.22
N GLU A 356 42.77 -22.54 -29.37
CA GLU A 356 43.66 -22.12 -30.44
C GLU A 356 44.26 -20.73 -30.18
N GLU A 357 45.57 -20.61 -30.37
CA GLU A 357 46.33 -19.39 -30.12
C GLU A 357 45.93 -18.23 -31.05
N ALA A 358 45.56 -18.52 -32.29
CA ALA A 358 45.06 -17.52 -33.22
C ALA A 358 43.70 -16.94 -32.77
N ALA A 359 42.83 -17.80 -32.24
CA ALA A 359 41.52 -17.40 -31.74
C ALA A 359 41.63 -16.57 -30.44
N ARG A 360 42.61 -16.86 -29.56
CA ARG A 360 42.90 -16.04 -28.38
C ARG A 360 43.37 -14.63 -28.74
N ARG A 361 44.27 -14.53 -29.72
CA ARG A 361 44.75 -13.22 -30.22
C ARG A 361 43.61 -12.40 -30.83
N ALA A 362 42.80 -13.02 -31.69
CA ALA A 362 41.65 -12.36 -32.30
C ALA A 362 40.61 -11.91 -31.26
N LEU A 363 40.40 -12.70 -30.21
CA LEU A 363 39.52 -12.34 -29.10
C LEU A 363 40.02 -11.07 -28.39
N VAL A 364 41.31 -11.00 -28.05
CA VAL A 364 41.92 -9.82 -27.42
C VAL A 364 41.81 -8.60 -28.33
N ASP A 365 42.14 -8.71 -29.62
CA ASP A 365 42.03 -7.61 -30.60
C ASP A 365 40.58 -7.10 -30.76
N SER A 366 39.59 -7.99 -30.66
CA SER A 366 38.18 -7.61 -30.73
C SER A 366 37.63 -7.01 -29.43
N THR A 367 38.28 -7.30 -28.29
CA THR A 367 37.82 -6.88 -26.96
C THR A 367 38.45 -5.56 -26.53
N PHE A 368 39.73 -5.36 -26.85
CA PHE A 368 40.50 -4.19 -26.43
C PHE A 368 40.87 -3.34 -27.64
N GLN A 369 40.50 -2.06 -27.60
CA GLN A 369 40.99 -1.07 -28.53
C GLN A 369 42.14 -0.29 -27.87
N VAL A 370 43.30 -0.31 -28.52
CA VAL A 370 44.55 0.23 -27.98
C VAL A 370 45.14 1.19 -28.99
N LEU A 371 45.43 2.42 -28.56
CA LEU A 371 46.04 3.45 -29.39
C LEU A 371 47.07 4.24 -28.56
N VAL A 372 48.11 4.75 -29.21
CA VAL A 372 48.99 5.79 -28.65
C VAL A 372 48.73 7.07 -29.41
N LEU A 373 48.13 8.04 -28.74
CA LEU A 373 47.74 9.34 -29.27
C LEU A 373 48.94 10.31 -29.29
N PRO A 374 48.87 11.41 -30.06
CA PRO A 374 49.90 12.44 -30.05
C PRO A 374 50.20 12.95 -28.63
N GLY A 375 51.49 13.18 -28.34
CA GLY A 375 51.93 13.58 -27.00
C GLY A 375 52.13 12.41 -26.03
N ASN A 376 52.35 11.19 -26.53
CA ASN A 376 52.60 9.98 -25.73
C ASN A 376 51.46 9.66 -24.74
N VAL A 377 50.21 9.84 -25.19
CA VAL A 377 49.02 9.53 -24.41
C VAL A 377 48.46 8.18 -24.85
N GLY A 378 48.51 7.19 -23.97
CA GLY A 378 47.86 5.91 -24.19
C GLY A 378 46.34 6.04 -24.17
N TYR A 379 45.66 5.29 -25.02
CA TYR A 379 44.21 5.13 -25.01
C TYR A 379 43.86 3.65 -25.01
N LEU A 380 43.08 3.25 -24.02
CA LEU A 380 42.58 1.89 -23.83
C LEU A 380 41.06 1.91 -23.74
N ARG A 381 40.37 1.16 -24.58
CA ARG A 381 38.94 0.92 -24.45
C ARG A 381 38.66 -0.57 -24.41
N PHE A 382 37.73 -0.96 -23.54
CA PHE A 382 37.17 -2.30 -23.52
C PHE A 382 35.72 -2.24 -23.10
N ASP A 383 34.86 -2.94 -23.84
CA ASP A 383 33.40 -2.86 -23.69
C ASP A 383 32.83 -4.02 -22.87
N ARG A 384 33.68 -4.92 -22.38
CA ARG A 384 33.29 -6.05 -21.52
C ARG A 384 34.38 -6.35 -20.49
N SER A 385 33.98 -6.67 -19.26
CA SER A 385 34.89 -7.21 -18.25
C SER A 385 34.77 -8.73 -18.18
N ALA A 386 35.90 -9.43 -18.17
CA ALA A 386 35.97 -10.87 -18.03
C ALA A 386 36.33 -11.27 -16.59
N ASP A 387 36.01 -12.50 -16.21
CA ASP A 387 36.45 -13.07 -14.93
C ASP A 387 37.99 -13.12 -14.84
N ALA A 388 38.54 -13.03 -13.63
CA ALA A 388 39.98 -13.11 -13.39
C ALA A 388 40.64 -14.37 -13.99
N SER A 389 39.97 -15.52 -13.97
CA SER A 389 40.49 -16.77 -14.56
C SER A 389 40.65 -16.67 -16.08
N VAL A 390 39.70 -15.99 -16.74
CA VAL A 390 39.72 -15.76 -18.19
C VAL A 390 40.82 -14.77 -18.56
N LEU A 391 40.96 -13.67 -17.81
CA LEU A 391 42.05 -12.72 -18.01
C LEU A 391 43.41 -13.41 -17.84
N ARG A 392 43.59 -14.21 -16.78
CA ARG A 392 44.83 -14.96 -16.54
C ARG A 392 45.19 -15.92 -17.68
N ALA A 393 44.19 -16.61 -18.24
CA ALA A 393 44.41 -17.50 -19.37
C ALA A 393 44.81 -16.75 -20.67
N LEU A 394 44.49 -15.46 -20.76
CA LEU A 394 44.83 -14.58 -21.86
C LEU A 394 46.02 -13.66 -21.54
N ASP A 395 46.63 -13.74 -20.35
CA ASP A 395 47.66 -12.80 -19.88
C ASP A 395 48.80 -12.55 -20.88
N PRO A 396 49.40 -13.55 -21.56
CA PRO A 396 50.48 -13.29 -22.52
C PRO A 396 50.02 -12.42 -23.70
N HIS A 397 48.79 -12.62 -24.15
CA HIS A 397 48.17 -11.89 -25.25
C HIS A 397 47.78 -10.48 -24.83
N VAL A 398 47.12 -10.35 -23.66
CA VAL A 398 46.78 -9.06 -23.08
C VAL A 398 48.05 -8.24 -22.81
N LEU A 399 49.09 -8.86 -22.24
CA LEU A 399 50.38 -8.19 -22.03
C LEU A 399 50.95 -7.69 -23.37
N HIS A 400 51.03 -8.54 -24.38
CA HIS A 400 51.68 -8.19 -25.64
C HIS A 400 50.88 -7.18 -26.48
N GLN A 401 49.56 -7.38 -26.64
CA GLN A 401 48.70 -6.59 -27.52
C GLN A 401 48.15 -5.33 -26.84
N VAL A 402 47.95 -5.37 -25.52
CA VAL A 402 47.29 -4.29 -24.78
C VAL A 402 48.28 -3.52 -23.91
N TRP A 403 49.00 -4.21 -23.04
CA TRP A 403 49.76 -3.53 -22.00
C TRP A 403 51.12 -3.02 -22.48
N ASN A 404 51.87 -3.80 -23.26
CA ASN A 404 53.19 -3.41 -23.76
C ASN A 404 53.18 -2.10 -24.57
N PRO A 405 52.20 -1.82 -25.44
CA PRO A 405 52.09 -0.53 -26.13
C PRO A 405 51.82 0.66 -25.19
N LEU A 406 51.20 0.42 -24.03
CA LEU A 406 50.72 1.46 -23.13
C LEU A 406 51.65 1.69 -21.92
N GLN A 407 52.43 0.69 -21.49
CA GLN A 407 53.15 0.73 -20.22
C GLN A 407 54.19 1.86 -20.10
N ASP A 408 54.64 2.45 -21.21
CA ASP A 408 55.64 3.53 -21.27
C ASP A 408 55.03 4.90 -21.68
N THR A 409 53.70 5.01 -21.76
CA THR A 409 53.03 6.28 -22.06
C THR A 409 53.14 7.27 -20.88
N GLU A 410 53.08 8.58 -21.15
CA GLU A 410 53.13 9.61 -20.08
C GLU A 410 51.78 9.73 -19.36
N HIS A 411 50.69 9.63 -20.13
CA HIS A 411 49.32 9.66 -19.65
C HIS A 411 48.52 8.51 -20.24
N LEU A 412 47.49 8.04 -19.54
CA LEU A 412 46.61 6.96 -20.00
C LEU A 412 45.15 7.37 -19.88
N ILE A 413 44.40 7.24 -20.97
CA ILE A 413 42.95 7.35 -21.00
C ILE A 413 42.38 5.92 -21.06
N VAL A 414 41.50 5.58 -20.13
CA VAL A 414 40.74 4.32 -20.15
C VAL A 414 39.27 4.64 -20.38
N ASP A 415 38.73 4.23 -21.52
CA ASP A 415 37.35 4.50 -21.92
C ASP A 415 36.43 3.36 -21.50
N LEU A 416 35.57 3.64 -20.53
CA LEU A 416 34.62 2.68 -19.92
C LEU A 416 33.17 3.03 -20.27
N ARG A 417 32.93 4.00 -21.15
CA ARG A 417 31.60 4.57 -21.44
C ARG A 417 30.62 3.60 -22.08
N HIS A 418 31.07 2.46 -22.58
CA HIS A 418 30.22 1.45 -23.21
C HIS A 418 30.34 0.08 -22.52
N ASN A 419 30.86 0.07 -21.29
CA ASN A 419 31.15 -1.16 -20.59
C ASN A 419 30.10 -1.44 -19.49
N PRO A 420 29.14 -2.35 -19.70
CA PRO A 420 28.14 -2.74 -18.70
C PRO A 420 28.74 -3.53 -17.53
N GLY A 421 30.05 -3.78 -17.56
CA GLY A 421 30.81 -4.44 -16.52
C GLY A 421 30.89 -5.95 -16.70
N GLY A 422 30.86 -6.66 -15.58
CA GLY A 422 31.12 -8.11 -15.51
C GLY A 422 31.43 -8.55 -14.07
N PRO A 423 32.04 -9.73 -13.88
CA PRO A 423 32.39 -10.21 -12.54
C PRO A 423 33.45 -9.34 -11.86
N SER A 424 33.27 -9.03 -10.57
CA SER A 424 34.23 -8.24 -9.77
C SER A 424 35.56 -8.94 -9.50
N SER A 425 35.66 -10.24 -9.80
CA SER A 425 36.86 -11.04 -9.55
C SER A 425 38.12 -10.48 -10.22
N ALA A 426 37.98 -9.80 -11.37
CA ALA A 426 39.08 -9.21 -12.12
C ALA A 426 39.56 -7.86 -11.59
N VAL A 427 38.77 -7.17 -10.76
CA VAL A 427 39.07 -5.80 -10.30
C VAL A 427 40.41 -5.72 -9.56
N PRO A 428 40.74 -6.63 -8.61
CA PRO A 428 42.04 -6.62 -7.94
C PRO A 428 43.22 -6.78 -8.92
N LEU A 429 43.07 -7.64 -9.94
CA LEU A 429 44.08 -7.85 -10.98
C LEU A 429 44.34 -6.58 -11.79
N LEU A 430 43.28 -5.91 -12.25
CA LEU A 430 43.39 -4.67 -13.03
C LEU A 430 44.00 -3.53 -12.21
N LEU A 431 43.54 -3.33 -10.96
CA LEU A 431 44.07 -2.30 -10.06
C LEU A 431 45.57 -2.47 -9.78
N SER A 432 46.04 -3.71 -9.75
CA SER A 432 47.45 -4.01 -9.45
C SER A 432 48.43 -3.43 -10.48
N TYR A 433 48.01 -3.24 -11.73
CA TYR A 433 48.84 -2.62 -12.77
C TYR A 433 49.10 -1.13 -12.52
N PHE A 434 48.28 -0.45 -11.72
CA PHE A 434 48.41 0.99 -11.43
C PHE A 434 49.21 1.30 -10.16
N GLN A 435 49.54 0.27 -9.38
CA GLN A 435 50.32 0.43 -8.16
C GLN A 435 51.80 0.73 -8.44
N ASP A 436 52.50 1.43 -7.54
CA ASP A 436 53.94 1.67 -7.71
C ASP A 436 54.79 0.37 -7.64
N PRO A 437 55.89 0.30 -8.42
CA PRO A 437 56.85 -0.79 -8.31
C PRO A 437 57.51 -0.82 -6.93
N GLY A 438 57.44 -1.96 -6.23
CA GLY A 438 58.07 -2.16 -4.92
C GLY A 438 57.14 -2.00 -3.72
N THR A 439 55.92 -1.50 -3.92
CA THR A 439 54.88 -1.53 -2.90
C THR A 439 54.38 -2.97 -2.74
N GLY A 440 54.40 -3.51 -1.52
CA GLY A 440 53.85 -4.82 -1.20
C GLY A 440 52.35 -4.94 -1.50
N PRO A 441 51.70 -6.07 -1.17
CA PRO A 441 50.25 -6.20 -1.33
C PRO A 441 49.55 -5.06 -0.61
N VAL A 442 48.78 -4.28 -1.34
CA VAL A 442 47.94 -3.22 -0.80
C VAL A 442 46.53 -3.79 -0.69
N HIS A 443 45.92 -3.61 0.47
CA HIS A 443 44.50 -3.90 0.66
C HIS A 443 43.70 -2.92 -0.21
N LEU A 444 42.88 -3.45 -1.11
CA LEU A 444 42.11 -2.65 -2.07
C LEU A 444 40.70 -2.41 -1.53
N PHE A 445 40.01 -3.48 -1.15
CA PHE A 445 38.66 -3.42 -0.60
C PHE A 445 38.31 -4.73 0.12
N THR A 446 37.21 -4.70 0.88
CA THR A 446 36.65 -5.86 1.56
C THR A 446 35.20 -6.02 1.16
N THR A 447 34.82 -7.23 0.77
CA THR A 447 33.43 -7.60 0.50
C THR A 447 32.90 -8.45 1.65
N TYR A 448 31.69 -8.16 2.10
CA TYR A 448 30.98 -9.00 3.05
C TYR A 448 29.76 -9.61 2.35
N ASP A 449 29.72 -10.94 2.29
CA ASP A 449 28.55 -11.68 1.84
C ASP A 449 27.74 -12.12 3.05
N ARG A 450 26.54 -11.55 3.17
CA ARG A 450 25.62 -11.83 4.26
C ARG A 450 25.06 -13.26 4.22
N LEU A 451 24.85 -13.83 3.02
CA LEU A 451 24.28 -15.17 2.85
C LEU A 451 25.22 -16.25 3.38
N THR A 452 26.50 -16.14 3.02
CA THR A 452 27.53 -17.09 3.46
C THR A 452 28.19 -16.67 4.77
N ASN A 453 27.91 -15.44 5.24
CA ASN A 453 28.57 -14.79 6.36
C ASN A 453 30.12 -14.78 6.21
N VAL A 454 30.58 -14.63 4.97
CA VAL A 454 32.01 -14.60 4.62
C VAL A 454 32.44 -13.17 4.35
N THR A 455 33.49 -12.75 5.03
CA THR A 455 34.23 -11.53 4.72
C THR A 455 35.44 -11.91 3.89
N GLN A 456 35.54 -11.34 2.69
CA GLN A 456 36.67 -11.54 1.80
C GLN A 456 37.42 -10.22 1.61
N GLU A 457 38.70 -10.24 1.94
CA GLU A 457 39.62 -9.14 1.68
C GLU A 457 40.27 -9.32 0.32
N HIS A 458 40.31 -8.24 -0.46
CA HIS A 458 40.89 -8.22 -1.79
C HIS A 458 42.15 -7.37 -1.78
N PHE A 459 43.27 -7.98 -2.15
CA PHE A 459 44.59 -7.35 -2.16
C PHE A 459 45.14 -7.23 -3.58
N SER A 460 46.06 -6.29 -3.78
CA SER A 460 46.82 -6.21 -5.02
C SER A 460 47.75 -7.42 -5.19
N HIS A 461 47.94 -7.82 -6.44
CA HIS A 461 48.80 -8.93 -6.83
C HIS A 461 50.27 -8.50 -6.85
N ARG A 462 51.13 -9.33 -6.25
CA ARG A 462 52.59 -9.16 -6.29
C ARG A 462 53.15 -9.47 -7.68
N ASP A 463 52.76 -10.62 -8.20
CA ASP A 463 53.26 -11.14 -9.46
C ASP A 463 52.29 -10.78 -10.59
N LEU A 464 52.71 -9.81 -11.40
CA LEU A 464 52.03 -9.40 -12.63
C LEU A 464 52.91 -9.69 -13.83
N LEU A 465 52.27 -10.01 -14.95
CA LEU A 465 52.94 -10.09 -16.23
C LEU A 465 53.07 -8.67 -16.80
N GLY A 466 54.30 -8.18 -16.96
CA GLY A 466 54.60 -6.81 -17.43
C GLY A 466 54.95 -5.82 -16.32
N ARG A 467 55.30 -4.59 -16.70
CA ARG A 467 55.66 -3.53 -15.73
C ARG A 467 54.42 -2.81 -15.23
N ARG A 468 54.39 -2.45 -13.95
CA ARG A 468 53.31 -1.59 -13.43
C ARG A 468 53.39 -0.19 -14.04
N TYR A 469 52.23 0.42 -14.30
CA TYR A 469 52.12 1.79 -14.76
C TYR A 469 52.55 2.78 -13.67
N GLY A 470 52.27 2.46 -12.41
CA GLY A 470 52.59 3.30 -11.25
C GLY A 470 51.61 4.45 -11.07
N THR A 471 51.69 5.08 -9.90
CA THR A 471 50.70 6.08 -9.42
C THR A 471 51.04 7.51 -9.84
N ARG A 472 52.26 7.74 -10.33
CA ARG A 472 52.78 9.09 -10.63
C ARG A 472 52.36 9.65 -11.99
N ARG A 473 51.89 8.78 -12.88
CA ARG A 473 51.46 9.14 -14.23
C ARG A 473 49.97 9.44 -14.25
N GLY A 474 49.54 10.41 -15.06
CA GLY A 474 48.13 10.80 -15.11
C GLY A 474 47.28 9.73 -15.78
N VAL A 475 46.29 9.21 -15.07
CA VAL A 475 45.28 8.28 -15.60
C VAL A 475 43.91 8.96 -15.58
N TYR A 476 43.19 8.86 -16.69
CA TYR A 476 41.86 9.42 -16.86
C TYR A 476 40.88 8.32 -17.23
N LEU A 477 39.80 8.14 -16.45
CA LEU A 477 38.77 7.14 -16.72
C LEU A 477 37.53 7.83 -17.30
N LEU A 478 37.11 7.42 -18.49
CA LEU A 478 35.90 7.96 -19.11
C LEU A 478 34.69 7.10 -18.70
N THR A 479 33.70 7.71 -18.07
CA THR A 479 32.50 7.02 -17.55
C THR A 479 31.21 7.50 -18.19
N SER A 480 30.19 6.64 -18.21
CA SER A 480 28.83 6.98 -18.63
C SER A 480 27.80 6.26 -17.75
N HIS A 481 26.52 6.52 -17.96
CA HIS A 481 25.43 5.74 -17.36
C HIS A 481 25.44 4.23 -17.68
N GLN A 482 26.24 3.79 -18.66
CA GLN A 482 26.42 2.38 -19.00
C GLN A 482 27.56 1.73 -18.23
N THR A 483 28.46 2.52 -17.61
CA THR A 483 29.53 2.00 -16.76
C THR A 483 28.91 1.41 -15.49
N ALA A 484 28.97 0.09 -15.32
CA ALA A 484 28.25 -0.62 -14.25
C ALA A 484 29.08 -1.74 -13.59
N THR A 485 28.56 -2.28 -12.48
CA THR A 485 29.08 -3.45 -11.75
C THR A 485 30.59 -3.38 -11.46
N ALA A 486 31.38 -4.39 -11.86
CA ALA A 486 32.82 -4.47 -11.59
C ALA A 486 33.63 -3.30 -12.17
N VAL A 487 33.17 -2.70 -13.28
CA VAL A 487 33.89 -1.60 -13.93
C VAL A 487 33.57 -0.27 -13.26
N GLU A 488 32.36 -0.11 -12.72
CA GLU A 488 32.00 0.96 -11.79
C GLU A 488 32.84 0.86 -10.51
N GLU A 489 32.99 -0.34 -9.96
CA GLU A 489 33.86 -0.61 -8.80
C GLU A 489 35.32 -0.23 -9.08
N PHE A 490 35.86 -0.66 -10.23
CA PHE A 490 37.22 -0.29 -10.66
C PHE A 490 37.39 1.23 -10.76
N ALA A 491 36.44 1.93 -11.39
CA ALA A 491 36.51 3.38 -11.54
C ALA A 491 36.45 4.09 -10.18
N PHE A 492 35.53 3.67 -9.30
CA PHE A 492 35.42 4.19 -7.94
C PHE A 492 36.70 3.99 -7.13
N LEU A 493 37.31 2.80 -7.19
CA LEU A 493 38.54 2.50 -6.47
C LEU A 493 39.73 3.29 -7.00
N MET A 494 39.89 3.39 -8.32
CA MET A 494 40.93 4.22 -8.95
C MET A 494 40.81 5.69 -8.55
N GLN A 495 39.58 6.22 -8.43
CA GLN A 495 39.34 7.57 -7.92
C GLN A 495 39.70 7.72 -6.45
N SER A 496 39.17 6.83 -5.61
CA SER A 496 39.26 6.91 -4.15
C SER A 496 40.69 6.74 -3.66
N LEU A 497 41.49 5.94 -4.38
CA LEU A 497 42.91 5.76 -4.12
C LEU A 497 43.78 6.91 -4.68
N GLY A 498 43.18 7.85 -5.42
CA GLY A 498 43.89 8.95 -6.07
C GLY A 498 44.73 8.54 -7.27
N TRP A 499 44.46 7.37 -7.87
CA TRP A 499 45.22 6.82 -8.99
C TRP A 499 44.70 7.27 -10.36
N ALA A 500 43.46 7.74 -10.44
CA ALA A 500 42.91 8.32 -11.66
C ALA A 500 41.92 9.47 -11.41
N THR A 501 41.70 10.26 -12.47
CA THR A 501 40.64 11.27 -12.55
C THR A 501 39.47 10.71 -13.36
N LEU A 502 38.25 10.74 -12.84
CA LEU A 502 37.05 10.40 -13.61
C LEU A 502 36.60 11.59 -14.45
N VAL A 503 36.21 11.31 -15.69
CA VAL A 503 35.72 12.30 -16.65
C VAL A 503 34.51 11.73 -17.37
N GLY A 504 33.31 12.25 -17.12
CA GLY A 504 32.12 11.77 -17.79
C GLY A 504 30.85 11.92 -16.97
N GLU A 505 29.85 11.10 -17.30
CA GLU A 505 28.57 11.07 -16.60
C GLU A 505 28.65 10.21 -15.34
N ILE A 506 27.59 10.29 -14.52
CA ILE A 506 27.38 9.41 -13.37
C ILE A 506 27.21 7.98 -13.87
N THR A 507 27.85 7.04 -13.19
CA THR A 507 27.79 5.60 -13.50
C THR A 507 26.42 4.99 -13.13
N ALA A 508 26.20 3.70 -13.41
CA ALA A 508 24.88 3.07 -13.30
C ALA A 508 24.33 2.88 -11.87
N GLY A 509 25.19 2.87 -10.85
CA GLY A 509 24.83 2.64 -9.44
C GLY A 509 24.41 1.20 -9.12
N SER A 510 24.87 0.23 -9.90
CA SER A 510 24.45 -1.18 -9.83
C SER A 510 25.59 -2.07 -9.32
N LEU A 511 26.06 -1.78 -8.10
CA LEU A 511 27.04 -2.60 -7.39
C LEU A 511 26.33 -3.70 -6.58
N LEU A 512 26.82 -4.93 -6.73
CA LEU A 512 26.45 -6.15 -5.98
C LEU A 512 25.15 -6.83 -6.41
N PRO A 513 25.05 -8.16 -6.22
CA PRO A 513 23.82 -8.90 -6.52
C PRO A 513 22.68 -8.50 -5.57
N ILE A 514 21.49 -8.30 -6.14
CA ILE A 514 20.24 -8.06 -5.40
C ILE A 514 19.56 -9.42 -5.18
N LEU A 515 19.03 -9.65 -3.98
CA LEU A 515 18.23 -10.83 -3.67
C LEU A 515 16.75 -10.44 -3.61
N SER A 516 15.93 -11.10 -4.44
CA SER A 516 14.47 -10.96 -4.43
C SER A 516 13.84 -12.14 -3.71
N LEU A 517 12.95 -11.87 -2.75
CA LEU A 517 12.29 -12.89 -1.93
C LEU A 517 10.76 -12.72 -1.97
N PRO A 518 10.00 -13.81 -2.15
CA PRO A 518 8.54 -13.75 -2.06
C PRO A 518 8.10 -13.55 -0.60
N LEU A 519 7.26 -12.54 -0.35
CA LEU A 519 6.67 -12.27 0.97
C LEU A 519 5.30 -12.95 1.16
N LEU A 520 4.70 -13.40 0.06
CA LEU A 520 3.48 -14.19 0.02
C LEU A 520 3.78 -15.51 -0.67
N ASP A 521 3.15 -16.60 -0.22
CA ASP A 521 3.18 -17.85 -0.98
C ASP A 521 2.49 -17.60 -2.33
N PRO A 522 2.98 -18.18 -3.44
CA PRO A 522 2.25 -18.12 -4.70
C PRO A 522 0.85 -18.75 -4.50
N PRO A 523 -0.19 -18.21 -5.17
CA PRO A 523 -1.57 -18.67 -5.03
C PRO A 523 -1.77 -20.15 -5.32
#